data_AF-A0A4Y1MPM6-F1
#
_entry.id   AF-A0A4Y1MPM6-F1
#
_cell.length_a   1.000
_cell.length_b   1.000
_cell.length_c   1.000
_cell.angle_alpha   90.00
_cell.angle_beta   90.00
_cell.angle_gamma   90.00
#
_symmetry.space_group_name_H-M   'P 1'
#
loop_
_entity.id
_entity.type
_entity.pdbx_description
1 polymer ?
#
loop_
_entity_poly.entity_id
_entity_poly.type
_entity_poly.pdbx_seq_one_letter_code
_entity_poly.pdbx_strand_id
1 'polypeptide(L)'
;MVDAESAARSVLAGQATASPKSGTSTVEMIRHLKVARDAAVKARSQAMQALKAIIVSAPSALREHLERLRGKMALLRHLAALRPGPLTSTMASAKASLRAIARRWLALDAEVRDHDASFGQLTQGLAPELMQAPGMGTGTAAEMLILVGDNPERIHSEAALAKLCGACPVPASSGKTNRHRLNRGGNR
;
A
#
# COMPACT_ATOMS: atom_id res chain seq x y z
N MET A 1 -19.83 12.75 -11.90
CA MET A 1 -19.30 13.97 -12.55
C MET A 1 -19.89 15.28 -11.96
N VAL A 2 -20.55 15.24 -10.79
CA VAL A 2 -21.20 16.42 -10.16
C VAL A 2 -20.35 17.05 -9.05
N ASP A 3 -19.31 16.36 -8.58
CA ASP A 3 -18.50 16.81 -7.43
C ASP A 3 -17.44 17.86 -7.81
N ALA A 4 -16.85 17.73 -9.00
CA ALA A 4 -15.83 18.65 -9.49
C ALA A 4 -16.37 20.06 -9.79
N GLU A 5 -17.62 20.18 -10.26
CA GLU A 5 -18.25 21.46 -10.56
C GLU A 5 -18.69 22.19 -9.27
N SER A 6 -19.15 21.45 -8.26
CA SER A 6 -19.52 22.00 -6.95
C SER A 6 -18.29 22.54 -6.19
N ALA A 7 -17.16 21.82 -6.28
CA ALA A 7 -15.88 22.28 -5.75
C ALA A 7 -15.37 23.55 -6.46
N ALA A 8 -15.50 23.63 -7.80
CA ALA A 8 -15.09 24.80 -8.57
C ALA A 8 -15.96 26.04 -8.28
N ARG A 9 -17.29 25.87 -8.12
CA ARG A 9 -18.20 26.98 -7.78
C ARG A 9 -18.00 27.50 -6.35
N SER A 10 -17.64 26.65 -5.39
CA SER A 10 -17.34 27.09 -4.01
C SER A 10 -16.06 27.93 -3.91
N VAL A 11 -15.08 27.67 -4.77
CA VAL A 11 -13.83 28.44 -4.85
C VAL A 11 -14.07 29.82 -5.47
N LEU A 12 -14.86 29.90 -6.54
CA LEU A 12 -15.23 31.17 -7.18
C LEU A 12 -16.11 32.08 -6.29
N ALA A 13 -16.89 31.50 -5.38
CA ALA A 13 -17.74 32.24 -4.45
C ALA A 13 -17.00 32.80 -3.21
N GLY A 14 -15.68 32.59 -3.09
CA GLY A 14 -14.88 33.10 -1.97
C GLY A 14 -15.20 32.45 -0.61
N GLN A 15 -15.96 31.34 -0.57
CA GLN A 15 -16.32 30.63 0.66
C GLN A 15 -15.33 29.52 1.05
N ALA A 16 -14.36 29.19 0.18
CA ALA A 16 -13.32 28.23 0.46
C ALA A 16 -11.94 28.93 0.55
N THR A 17 -11.55 29.33 1.76
CA THR A 17 -10.19 29.80 2.10
C THR A 17 -9.19 28.65 2.28
N ALA A 18 -9.46 27.47 1.72
CA ALA A 18 -8.54 26.36 1.75
C ALA A 18 -7.45 26.59 0.70
N SER A 19 -6.27 27.05 1.14
CA SER A 19 -5.09 27.09 0.27
C SER A 19 -4.89 25.69 -0.35
N PRO A 20 -4.82 25.57 -1.69
CA PRO A 20 -4.55 24.30 -2.34
C PRO A 20 -3.25 23.70 -1.79
N LYS A 21 -3.22 22.41 -1.49
CA LYS A 21 -1.97 21.71 -1.11
C LYS A 21 -0.97 21.92 -2.25
N SER A 22 0.17 22.56 -1.97
CA SER A 22 1.21 22.72 -2.99
C SER A 22 1.68 21.33 -3.41
N GLY A 23 1.45 20.94 -4.67
CA GLY A 23 1.86 19.63 -5.23
C GLY A 23 3.36 19.37 -5.28
N THR A 24 4.16 20.12 -4.51
CA THR A 24 5.63 20.17 -4.53
C THR A 24 6.24 19.81 -3.17
N SER A 25 5.44 19.35 -2.22
CA SER A 25 5.89 19.04 -0.87
C SER A 25 6.45 17.61 -0.74
N THR A 26 7.31 17.42 0.26
CA THR A 26 7.79 16.09 0.68
C THR A 26 6.63 15.14 0.97
N VAL A 27 5.47 15.62 1.42
CA VAL A 27 4.28 14.80 1.65
C VAL A 27 3.70 14.24 0.35
N GLU A 28 3.68 15.01 -0.74
CA GLU A 28 3.24 14.52 -2.04
C GLU A 28 4.26 13.53 -2.65
N MET A 29 5.56 13.72 -2.40
CA MET A 29 6.57 12.70 -2.73
C MET A 29 6.31 11.37 -1.99
N ILE A 30 6.02 11.44 -0.68
CA ILE A 30 5.65 10.30 0.15
C ILE A 30 4.36 9.63 -0.39
N ARG A 31 3.36 10.43 -0.81
CA ARG A 31 2.12 9.93 -1.42
C ARG A 31 2.40 9.14 -2.69
N HIS A 32 3.19 9.68 -3.62
CA HIS A 32 3.53 9.00 -4.88
C HIS A 32 4.21 7.64 -4.62
N LEU A 33 5.21 7.63 -3.74
CA LEU A 33 5.92 6.40 -3.37
C LEU A 33 4.99 5.38 -2.70
N LYS A 34 4.08 5.81 -1.82
CA LYS A 34 3.10 4.91 -1.19
C LYS A 34 2.17 4.28 -2.21
N VAL A 35 1.67 5.06 -3.17
CA VAL A 35 0.79 4.53 -4.23
C VAL A 35 1.50 3.46 -5.05
N ALA A 36 2.74 3.71 -5.49
CA ALA A 36 3.54 2.75 -6.24
C ALA A 36 3.80 1.48 -5.42
N ARG A 37 4.25 1.64 -4.17
CA ARG A 37 4.49 0.54 -3.22
C ARG A 37 3.25 -0.32 -3.01
N ASP A 38 2.09 0.28 -2.74
CA ASP A 38 0.86 -0.46 -2.45
C ASP A 38 0.38 -1.22 -3.69
N ALA A 39 0.56 -0.67 -4.89
CA ALA A 39 0.33 -1.38 -6.15
C ALA A 39 1.29 -2.57 -6.30
N ALA A 40 2.59 -2.37 -6.06
CA ALA A 40 3.61 -3.42 -6.13
C ALA A 40 3.36 -4.56 -5.12
N VAL A 41 2.97 -4.23 -3.87
CA VAL A 41 2.59 -5.22 -2.84
C VAL A 41 1.40 -6.07 -3.29
N LYS A 42 0.37 -5.45 -3.87
CA LYS A 42 -0.81 -6.17 -4.40
C LYS A 42 -0.40 -7.08 -5.55
N ALA A 43 0.35 -6.57 -6.53
CA ALA A 43 0.83 -7.34 -7.67
C ALA A 43 1.74 -8.51 -7.24
N ARG A 44 2.62 -8.30 -6.25
CA ARG A 44 3.50 -9.34 -5.69
C ARG A 44 2.68 -10.46 -5.04
N SER A 45 1.60 -10.09 -4.36
CA SER A 45 0.68 -11.06 -3.74
C SER A 45 -0.10 -11.85 -4.79
N GLN A 46 -0.55 -11.21 -5.86
CA GLN A 46 -1.19 -11.89 -7.00
C GLN A 46 -0.22 -12.83 -7.72
N ALA A 47 1.02 -12.42 -7.95
CA ALA A 47 2.05 -13.27 -8.55
C ALA A 47 2.31 -14.53 -7.71
N MET A 48 2.34 -14.41 -6.38
CA MET A 48 2.46 -15.57 -5.49
C MET A 48 1.26 -16.53 -5.60
N GLN A 49 0.05 -16.00 -5.69
CA GLN A 49 -1.16 -16.82 -5.86
C GLN A 49 -1.14 -17.57 -7.21
N ALA A 50 -0.74 -16.88 -8.29
CA ALA A 50 -0.59 -17.50 -9.61
C ALA A 50 0.47 -18.62 -9.62
N LEU A 51 1.61 -18.43 -8.94
CA LEU A 51 2.61 -19.49 -8.77
C LEU A 51 2.02 -20.72 -8.09
N LYS A 52 1.32 -20.53 -6.96
CA LYS A 52 0.68 -21.63 -6.23
C LYS A 52 -0.34 -22.38 -7.09
N ALA A 53 -1.17 -21.65 -7.83
CA ALA A 53 -2.17 -22.24 -8.72
C ALA A 53 -1.53 -23.16 -9.78
N ILE A 54 -0.42 -22.74 -10.40
CA ILE A 54 0.29 -23.56 -11.39
C ILE A 54 0.98 -24.75 -10.73
N ILE A 55 1.57 -24.58 -9.54
CA ILE A 55 2.26 -25.68 -8.82
C ILE A 55 1.28 -26.82 -8.48
N VAL A 56 0.04 -26.49 -8.10
CA VAL A 56 -0.98 -27.50 -7.79
C VAL A 56 -1.30 -28.36 -9.00
N SER A 57 -1.43 -27.79 -10.20
CA SER A 57 -1.74 -28.52 -11.44
C SER A 57 -0.52 -28.97 -12.25
N ALA A 58 0.70 -28.70 -11.77
CA ALA A 58 1.93 -29.08 -12.44
C ALA A 58 2.11 -30.61 -12.52
N PRO A 59 2.86 -31.13 -13.52
CA PRO A 59 3.24 -32.55 -13.57
C PRO A 59 3.88 -33.04 -12.27
N SER A 60 3.58 -34.27 -11.84
CA SER A 60 4.03 -34.84 -10.54
C SER A 60 5.53 -34.73 -10.33
N ALA A 61 6.33 -35.09 -11.33
CA ALA A 61 7.79 -35.00 -11.28
C ALA A 61 8.31 -33.58 -10.99
N LEU A 62 7.60 -32.54 -11.46
CA LEU A 62 7.93 -31.15 -11.13
C LEU A 62 7.51 -30.83 -9.70
N ARG A 63 6.30 -31.21 -9.29
CA ARG A 63 5.79 -30.95 -7.94
C ARG A 63 6.68 -31.57 -6.86
N GLU A 64 7.04 -32.85 -7.02
CA GLU A 64 7.94 -33.57 -6.11
C GLU A 64 9.31 -32.91 -5.99
N HIS A 65 9.83 -32.36 -7.09
CA HIS A 65 11.09 -31.62 -7.06
C HIS A 65 10.97 -30.32 -6.27
N LEU A 66 9.87 -29.59 -6.44
CA LEU A 66 9.62 -28.32 -5.75
C LEU A 66 9.34 -28.49 -4.25
N GLU A 67 8.72 -29.58 -3.83
CA GLU A 67 8.45 -29.90 -2.42
C GLU A 67 9.73 -30.05 -1.58
N ARG A 68 10.85 -30.42 -2.20
CA ARG A 68 12.16 -30.53 -1.54
C ARG A 68 12.79 -29.17 -1.22
N LEU A 69 12.29 -28.09 -1.82
CA LEU A 69 12.81 -26.74 -1.59
C LEU A 69 12.20 -26.14 -0.33
N ARG A 70 13.03 -25.86 0.66
CA ARG A 70 12.60 -25.21 1.90
C ARG A 70 12.75 -23.69 1.79
N GLY A 71 11.68 -22.98 2.09
CA GLY A 71 11.66 -21.53 2.19
C GLY A 71 11.24 -20.82 0.90
N LYS A 72 10.44 -19.77 1.07
CA LYS A 72 9.83 -18.98 -0.01
C LYS A 72 10.86 -18.43 -0.99
N MET A 73 11.97 -17.86 -0.50
CA MET A 73 12.99 -17.25 -1.36
C MET A 73 13.80 -18.27 -2.15
N ALA A 74 14.10 -19.42 -1.55
CA ALA A 74 14.78 -20.51 -2.27
C ALA A 74 13.91 -21.03 -3.41
N LEU A 75 12.62 -21.25 -3.15
CA LEU A 75 11.64 -21.64 -4.17
C LEU A 75 11.60 -20.62 -5.32
N LEU A 76 11.40 -19.34 -5.02
CA LEU A 76 11.29 -18.29 -6.04
C LEU A 76 12.55 -18.17 -6.91
N ARG A 77 13.74 -18.23 -6.30
CA ARG A 77 15.01 -18.19 -7.05
C ARG A 77 15.16 -19.41 -7.94
N HIS A 78 14.82 -20.60 -7.44
CA HIS A 78 14.83 -21.82 -8.23
C HIS A 78 13.88 -21.72 -9.43
N LEU A 79 12.63 -21.30 -9.20
CA LEU A 79 11.63 -21.12 -10.25
C LEU A 79 12.09 -20.10 -11.30
N ALA A 80 12.68 -18.98 -10.88
CA ALA A 80 13.21 -17.94 -11.78
C ALA A 80 14.40 -18.42 -12.64
N ALA A 81 15.07 -19.49 -12.22
CA ALA A 81 16.22 -20.10 -12.90
C ALA A 81 15.84 -21.33 -13.77
N LEU A 82 14.59 -21.82 -13.70
CA LEU A 82 14.14 -22.96 -14.50
C LEU A 82 14.45 -22.75 -15.98
N ARG A 83 14.92 -23.79 -16.67
CA ARG A 83 15.18 -23.76 -18.12
C ARG A 83 14.05 -24.48 -18.84
N PRO A 84 13.02 -23.77 -19.34
CA PRO A 84 12.05 -24.40 -20.22
C PRO A 84 12.74 -24.73 -21.55
N GLY A 85 12.56 -25.96 -22.03
CA GLY A 85 12.85 -26.30 -23.41
C GLY A 85 11.78 -25.73 -24.36
N PRO A 86 11.77 -26.16 -25.64
CA PRO A 86 10.68 -25.85 -26.56
C PRO A 86 9.31 -26.17 -25.95
N LEU A 87 8.30 -25.35 -26.24
CA LEU A 87 6.94 -25.47 -25.69
C LEU A 87 6.14 -26.61 -26.33
N THR A 88 6.68 -27.82 -26.26
CA THR A 88 6.12 -29.04 -26.85
C THR A 88 5.52 -29.98 -25.80
N SER A 89 5.51 -29.59 -24.52
CA SER A 89 4.99 -30.41 -23.42
C SER A 89 4.40 -29.56 -22.30
N THR A 90 3.54 -30.18 -21.49
CA THR A 90 2.99 -29.60 -20.26
C THR A 90 4.08 -29.25 -19.23
N MET A 91 5.15 -30.04 -19.19
CA MET A 91 6.34 -29.75 -18.38
C MET A 91 7.03 -28.47 -18.85
N ALA A 92 7.24 -28.30 -20.16
CA ALA A 92 7.89 -27.12 -20.71
C ALA A 92 7.05 -25.85 -20.49
N SER A 93 5.74 -25.92 -20.72
CA SER A 93 4.84 -24.79 -20.48
C SER A 93 4.74 -24.42 -18.99
N ALA A 94 4.64 -25.40 -18.09
CA ALA A 94 4.65 -25.15 -16.64
C ALA A 94 5.95 -24.47 -16.20
N LYS A 95 7.11 -24.97 -16.64
CA LYS A 95 8.43 -24.36 -16.34
C LYS A 95 8.53 -22.93 -16.88
N ALA A 96 8.05 -22.67 -18.09
CA ALA A 96 8.09 -21.35 -18.69
C ALA A 96 7.23 -20.34 -17.90
N SER A 97 5.99 -20.71 -17.58
CA SER A 97 5.07 -19.88 -16.81
C SER A 97 5.57 -19.61 -15.39
N LEU A 98 6.04 -20.64 -14.68
CA LEU A 98 6.60 -20.49 -13.34
C LEU A 98 7.83 -19.58 -13.32
N ARG A 99 8.73 -19.73 -14.32
CA ARG A 99 9.90 -18.84 -14.48
C ARG A 99 9.49 -17.38 -14.66
N ALA A 100 8.54 -17.13 -15.55
CA ALA A 100 8.09 -15.76 -15.84
C ALA A 100 7.47 -15.10 -14.59
N ILE A 101 6.58 -15.80 -13.89
CA ILE A 101 5.89 -15.26 -12.71
C ILE A 101 6.88 -15.09 -11.54
N ALA A 102 7.79 -16.04 -11.32
CA ALA A 102 8.80 -15.95 -10.27
C ALA A 102 9.73 -14.75 -10.46
N ARG A 103 10.17 -14.48 -11.70
CA ARG A 103 10.95 -13.27 -12.03
C ARG A 103 10.19 -11.99 -11.74
N ARG A 104 8.92 -11.94 -12.15
CA ARG A 104 8.04 -10.80 -11.85
C ARG A 104 7.89 -10.60 -10.35
N TRP A 105 7.69 -11.67 -9.59
CA TRP A 105 7.60 -11.61 -8.14
C TRP A 105 8.87 -11.02 -7.52
N LEU A 106 10.05 -11.46 -7.98
CA LEU A 106 11.35 -10.97 -7.48
C LEU A 106 11.58 -9.49 -7.82
N ALA A 107 11.18 -9.05 -9.01
CA ALA A 107 11.25 -7.65 -9.40
C ALA A 107 10.33 -6.79 -8.50
N LEU A 108 9.07 -7.20 -8.30
CA LEU A 108 8.14 -6.51 -7.42
C LEU A 108 8.60 -6.51 -5.96
N ASP A 109 9.27 -7.56 -5.51
CA ASP A 109 9.86 -7.60 -4.17
C ASP A 109 11.00 -6.60 -3.99
N ALA A 110 11.84 -6.43 -5.02
CA ALA A 110 12.87 -5.39 -5.04
C ALA A 110 12.24 -3.99 -5.06
N GLU A 111 11.28 -3.75 -5.94
CA GLU A 111 10.55 -2.48 -6.03
C GLU A 111 9.91 -2.08 -4.69
N VAL A 112 9.25 -3.02 -4.00
CA VAL A 112 8.69 -2.77 -2.67
C VAL A 112 9.78 -2.39 -1.66
N ARG A 113 10.92 -3.07 -1.67
CA ARG A 113 12.06 -2.77 -0.76
C ARG A 113 12.66 -1.39 -1.06
N ASP A 114 12.81 -1.04 -2.32
CA ASP A 114 13.37 0.25 -2.75
C ASP A 114 12.43 1.40 -2.38
N HIS A 115 11.12 1.21 -2.56
CA HIS A 115 10.11 2.16 -2.09
C HIS A 115 10.07 2.25 -0.57
N ASP A 116 10.11 1.13 0.16
CA ASP A 116 10.18 1.11 1.64
C ASP A 116 11.39 1.91 2.16
N ALA A 117 12.56 1.75 1.53
CA ALA A 117 13.77 2.49 1.88
C ALA A 117 13.64 3.99 1.61
N SER A 118 13.20 4.37 0.40
CA SER A 118 13.02 5.77 0.00
C SER A 118 11.99 6.48 0.90
N PHE A 119 10.89 5.79 1.17
CA PHE A 119 9.81 6.25 2.04
C PHE A 119 10.26 6.42 3.48
N GLY A 120 11.12 5.53 3.99
CA GLY A 120 11.72 5.65 5.31
C GLY A 120 12.65 6.85 5.46
N GLN A 121 13.46 7.15 4.44
CA GLN A 121 14.32 8.34 4.45
C GLN A 121 13.50 9.63 4.50
N LEU A 122 12.47 9.75 3.66
CA LEU A 122 11.63 10.96 3.63
C LEU A 122 10.85 11.15 4.93
N THR A 123 10.35 10.06 5.52
CA THR A 123 9.56 10.10 6.75
C THR A 123 10.44 10.46 7.95
N GLN A 124 11.64 9.90 8.03
CA GLN A 124 12.62 10.24 9.07
C GLN A 124 13.06 11.71 8.99
N GLY A 125 13.24 12.23 7.77
CA GLY A 125 13.59 13.64 7.57
C GLY A 125 12.46 14.61 7.93
N LEU A 126 11.21 14.25 7.65
CA LEU A 126 10.05 15.12 7.84
C LEU A 126 9.49 15.09 9.27
N ALA A 127 9.50 13.93 9.93
CA ALA A 127 8.90 13.77 11.25
C ALA A 127 9.71 12.82 12.16
N PRO A 128 10.94 13.24 12.55
CA PRO A 128 11.82 12.42 13.37
C PRO A 128 11.26 12.13 14.77
N GLU A 129 10.47 13.04 15.35
CA GLU A 129 9.82 12.84 16.65
C GLU A 129 8.68 11.81 16.57
N LEU A 130 7.91 11.85 15.48
CA LEU A 130 6.84 10.90 15.21
C LEU A 130 7.39 9.47 15.07
N MET A 131 8.56 9.32 14.46
CA MET A 131 9.25 8.02 14.33
C MET A 131 9.81 7.48 15.66
N GLN A 132 9.92 8.30 16.71
CA GLN A 132 10.36 7.87 18.04
C GLN A 132 9.21 7.39 18.94
N ALA A 133 7.95 7.65 18.57
CA ALA A 133 6.82 7.28 19.40
C ALA A 133 6.58 5.76 19.43
N PRO A 134 6.18 5.18 20.58
CA PRO A 134 5.94 3.74 20.68
C PRO A 134 4.89 3.24 19.69
N GLY A 135 5.20 2.17 18.96
CA GLY A 135 4.30 1.57 17.96
C GLY A 135 4.29 2.27 16.60
N MET A 136 5.11 3.31 16.40
CA MET A 136 5.25 3.99 15.13
C MET A 136 6.23 3.27 14.20
N GLY A 137 5.69 2.58 13.21
CA GLY A 137 6.45 2.09 12.06
C GLY A 137 6.44 3.11 10.92
N THR A 138 7.41 2.99 10.01
CA THR A 138 7.55 3.88 8.84
C THR A 138 6.26 3.99 8.02
N GLY A 139 5.58 2.87 7.79
CA GLY A 139 4.29 2.80 7.11
C GLY A 139 3.22 3.68 7.76
N THR A 140 3.10 3.57 9.07
CA THR A 140 2.13 4.30 9.89
C THR A 140 2.48 5.79 9.95
N ALA A 141 3.76 6.13 10.12
CA ALA A 141 4.22 7.51 10.16
C ALA A 141 3.90 8.26 8.88
N ALA A 142 4.11 7.65 7.72
CA ALA A 142 3.79 8.34 6.48
C ALA A 142 2.31 8.28 6.10
N GLU A 143 1.53 7.31 6.59
CA GLU A 143 0.06 7.44 6.56
C GLU A 143 -0.39 8.67 7.34
N MET A 144 0.17 8.91 8.53
CA MET A 144 -0.10 10.13 9.29
C MET A 144 0.31 11.39 8.53
N LEU A 145 1.50 11.41 7.91
CA LEU A 145 1.96 12.56 7.12
C LEU A 145 1.07 12.85 5.91
N ILE A 146 0.65 11.81 5.17
CA ILE A 146 -0.28 11.95 4.03
C ILE A 146 -1.65 12.45 4.50
N LEU A 147 -2.09 11.96 5.67
CA LEU A 147 -3.38 12.27 6.28
C LEU A 147 -3.44 13.73 6.76
N VAL A 148 -2.43 14.16 7.51
CA VAL A 148 -2.25 15.54 7.98
C VAL A 148 -2.01 16.50 6.81
N GLY A 149 -1.28 16.05 5.79
CA GLY A 149 -0.93 16.87 4.63
C GLY A 149 0.10 17.95 4.97
N ASP A 150 0.28 18.91 4.06
CA ASP A 150 1.29 19.99 4.18
C ASP A 150 0.93 21.12 5.13
N ASN A 151 -0.23 21.05 5.78
CA ASN A 151 -0.76 22.13 6.62
C ASN A 151 -1.10 21.57 8.02
N PRO A 152 -0.11 21.04 8.77
CA PRO A 152 -0.34 20.45 10.09
C PRO A 152 -0.99 21.43 11.07
N GLU A 153 -0.74 22.73 10.91
CA GLU A 153 -1.34 23.81 11.69
C GLU A 153 -2.87 23.84 11.59
N ARG A 154 -3.49 23.25 10.57
CA ARG A 154 -4.96 23.16 10.46
C ARG A 154 -5.58 22.18 11.46
N ILE A 155 -4.76 21.39 12.16
CA ILE A 155 -5.20 20.46 13.20
C ILE A 155 -5.03 21.14 14.56
N HIS A 156 -6.05 21.89 14.97
CA HIS A 156 -6.01 22.71 16.18
C HIS A 156 -6.35 21.96 17.48
N SER A 157 -6.61 20.65 17.44
CA SER A 157 -6.89 19.84 18.63
C SER A 157 -6.79 18.33 18.38
N GLU A 158 -6.59 17.56 19.46
CA GLU A 158 -6.68 16.10 19.44
C GLU A 158 -8.04 15.60 18.94
N ALA A 159 -9.13 16.33 19.24
CA ALA A 159 -10.46 16.02 18.73
C ALA A 159 -10.56 16.20 17.21
N ALA A 160 -9.90 17.22 16.65
CA ALA A 160 -9.80 17.42 15.20
C ALA A 160 -8.99 16.29 14.53
N LEU A 161 -7.88 15.89 15.15
CA LEU A 161 -7.08 14.75 14.69
C LEU A 161 -7.88 13.43 14.74
N ALA A 162 -8.55 13.14 15.85
CA ALA A 162 -9.39 11.96 16.01
C ALA A 162 -10.54 11.93 15.00
N LYS A 163 -11.11 13.08 14.65
CA LYS A 163 -12.14 13.19 13.61
C LYS A 163 -11.57 12.86 12.23
N LEU A 164 -10.36 13.32 11.95
CA LEU A 164 -9.65 13.15 10.67
C LEU A 164 -9.14 11.71 10.49
N CYS A 165 -8.68 11.06 11.56
CA CYS A 165 -8.36 9.63 11.62
C CYS A 165 -9.60 8.70 11.68
N GLY A 166 -10.81 9.26 11.80
CA GLY A 166 -12.05 8.49 11.97
C GLY A 166 -12.20 7.77 13.32
N ALA A 167 -11.35 8.10 14.29
CA ALA A 167 -11.33 7.55 15.64
C ALA A 167 -12.26 8.30 16.63
N CYS A 168 -12.76 9.48 16.26
CA CYS A 168 -13.60 10.29 17.13
C CYS A 168 -14.98 9.63 17.38
N PRO A 169 -15.46 9.58 18.64
CA PRO A 169 -16.79 9.07 18.97
C PRO A 169 -17.88 10.01 18.45
N VAL A 170 -18.81 9.47 17.65
CA VAL A 170 -20.01 10.15 17.16
C VAL A 170 -21.22 9.64 17.94
N PRO A 171 -22.09 10.50 18.48
CA PRO A 171 -23.36 10.07 19.07
C PRO A 171 -24.15 9.21 18.08
N ALA A 172 -24.58 8.04 18.54
CA ALA A 172 -25.37 7.07 17.78
C ALA A 172 -26.85 7.07 18.19
N SER A 173 -27.27 8.05 18.99
CA SER A 173 -28.61 8.17 19.55
C SER A 173 -29.00 9.65 19.73
N SER A 174 -30.29 9.94 19.54
CA SER A 174 -30.91 11.26 19.79
C SER A 174 -31.79 11.27 21.05
N GLY A 175 -31.71 10.22 21.88
CA GLY A 175 -32.54 10.03 23.09
C GLY A 175 -31.70 9.83 24.37
N LYS A 176 -32.33 9.48 25.49
CA LYS A 176 -31.72 9.29 26.84
C LYS A 176 -30.64 8.19 26.95
N THR A 177 -30.27 7.53 25.85
CA THR A 177 -29.29 6.44 25.83
C THR A 177 -27.96 6.97 25.32
N ASN A 178 -26.89 6.92 26.10
CA ASN A 178 -25.57 7.38 25.65
C ASN A 178 -24.84 6.26 24.88
N ARG A 179 -24.90 6.28 23.54
CA ARG A 179 -24.16 5.34 22.67
C ARG A 179 -23.31 6.13 21.70
N HIS A 180 -22.05 5.71 21.52
CA HIS A 180 -21.12 6.30 20.57
C HIS A 180 -20.72 5.27 19.51
N ARG A 181 -20.56 5.72 18.26
CA ARG A 181 -20.00 4.96 17.14
C ARG A 181 -18.74 5.64 16.61
N LEU A 182 -17.81 4.87 16.05
CA LEU A 182 -16.62 5.44 15.38
C LEU A 182 -17.02 6.26 14.15
N ASN A 183 -16.37 7.39 13.96
CA ASN A 183 -16.60 8.27 12.80
C ASN A 183 -16.00 7.67 11.52
N ARG A 184 -16.79 6.90 10.75
CA ARG A 184 -16.35 6.35 9.45
C ARG A 184 -16.22 7.39 8.32
N GLY A 185 -16.49 8.68 8.59
CA GLY A 185 -16.39 9.75 7.62
C GLY A 185 -14.94 10.10 7.25
N GLY A 186 -14.02 10.06 8.22
CA GLY A 186 -12.57 10.25 8.04
C GLY A 186 -12.16 11.45 7.17
N ASN A 187 -10.92 11.42 6.68
CA ASN A 187 -10.42 12.31 5.63
C ASN A 187 -10.99 11.88 4.27
N ARG A 188 -12.14 12.45 3.88
CA ARG A 188 -12.69 12.37 2.51
C ARG A 188 -12.33 13.62 1.73
#